data_AF-F5RKM0-F1
#
_entry.id   AF-F5RKM0-F1
#
_cell.length_a   1.000
_cell.length_b   1.000
_cell.length_c   1.000
_cell.angle_alpha   90.00
_cell.angle_beta   90.00
_cell.angle_gamma   90.00
#
_symmetry.space_group_name_H-M   'P 1'
#
loop_
_entity.id
_entity.type
_entity.pdbx_description
1 polymer ?
#
loop_
_entity_poly.entity_id
_entity_poly.type
_entity_poly.pdbx_seq_one_letter_code
_entity_poly.pdbx_strand_id
1 'polypeptide(L)'
;MLTAVLLLALAAAQFMRGGASVAAEYEREMQLRLAAESGVETAAASLERDADAYGPLPPVGRSKIVSTDLVSIPTSEGIKLCVFIERPEGAWAEKGLTVGAAAIDKSETGIRIPDGEKWERAKIVRGWMEKKGNRYVWRRWY
;
A
#
# COMPACT_ATOMS: atom_id res chain seq x y z
N MET A 1 -50.42 10.71 9.71
CA MET A 1 -49.61 9.96 10.68
C MET A 1 -48.85 8.82 10.02
N LEU A 2 -49.52 7.87 9.34
CA LEU A 2 -48.86 6.72 8.70
C LEU A 2 -47.74 7.10 7.71
N THR A 3 -47.98 8.05 6.80
CA THR A 3 -46.98 8.51 5.83
C THR A 3 -45.73 9.09 6.48
N ALA A 4 -45.89 9.83 7.58
CA ALA A 4 -44.77 10.41 8.32
C ALA A 4 -43.91 9.32 8.99
N VAL A 5 -44.55 8.29 9.56
CA VAL A 5 -43.85 7.13 10.14
C VAL A 5 -43.10 6.35 9.05
N LEU A 6 -43.70 6.19 7.87
CA LEU A 6 -43.10 5.48 6.74
C LEU A 6 -41.86 6.21 6.19
N LEU A 7 -41.94 7.53 6.06
CA LEU A 7 -40.81 8.37 5.65
C LEU A 7 -39.68 8.34 6.68
N LEU A 8 -40.01 8.40 7.98
CA LEU A 8 -39.01 8.31 9.06
C LEU A 8 -38.30 6.95 9.06
N ALA A 9 -39.03 5.86 8.88
CA ALA A 9 -38.48 4.52 8.80
C ALA A 9 -37.56 4.35 7.56
N LEU A 10 -37.96 4.89 6.41
CA LEU A 10 -37.15 4.85 5.20
C LEU A 10 -35.88 5.70 5.33
N ALA A 11 -35.98 6.90 5.93
CA ALA A 11 -34.84 7.77 6.20
C ALA A 11 -33.84 7.10 7.14
N ALA A 12 -34.31 6.46 8.22
CA ALA A 12 -33.46 5.71 9.14
C ALA A 12 -32.75 4.53 8.43
N ALA A 13 -33.46 3.78 7.59
CA ALA A 13 -32.89 2.67 6.83
C ALA A 13 -31.81 3.14 5.84
N GLN A 14 -32.04 4.25 5.13
CA GLN A 14 -31.05 4.83 4.22
C GLN A 14 -29.83 5.37 4.97
N PHE A 15 -30.05 6.01 6.13
CA PHE A 15 -28.96 6.50 6.98
C PHE A 15 -28.07 5.35 7.49
N MET A 16 -28.68 4.27 8.00
CA MET A 16 -27.92 3.09 8.45
C MET A 16 -27.15 2.43 7.31
N ARG A 17 -27.76 2.31 6.13
CA ARG A 17 -27.10 1.76 4.93
C ARG A 17 -25.92 2.63 4.48
N GLY A 18 -26.10 3.94 4.46
CA GLY A 18 -25.05 4.90 4.15
C GLY A 18 -23.90 4.86 5.15
N GLY A 19 -24.22 4.86 6.46
CA GLY A 19 -23.21 4.78 7.52
C GLY A 19 -22.39 3.49 7.48
N ALA A 20 -23.04 2.35 7.26
CA ALA A 20 -22.35 1.07 7.10
C ALA A 20 -21.42 1.05 5.87
N SER A 21 -21.84 1.68 4.76
CA SER A 21 -21.02 1.79 3.55
C SER A 21 -19.76 2.64 3.78
N VAL A 22 -19.89 3.79 4.44
CA VAL A 22 -18.75 4.68 4.71
C VAL A 22 -17.76 4.02 5.68
N ALA A 23 -18.26 3.34 6.72
CA ALA A 23 -17.40 2.61 7.65
C ALA A 23 -16.62 1.48 6.96
N ALA A 24 -17.27 0.71 6.07
CA ALA A 24 -16.60 -0.33 5.30
C ALA A 24 -15.55 0.23 4.32
N GLU A 25 -15.83 1.37 3.69
CA GLU A 25 -14.85 2.04 2.82
C GLU A 25 -13.65 2.56 3.59
N TYR A 26 -13.88 3.16 4.77
CA TYR A 26 -12.80 3.64 5.64
C TYR A 26 -11.91 2.49 6.13
N GLU A 27 -12.52 1.40 6.59
CA GLU A 27 -11.78 0.19 7.01
C GLU A 27 -10.94 -0.36 5.85
N ARG A 28 -11.48 -0.37 4.63
CA ARG A 28 -10.75 -0.82 3.44
C ARG A 28 -9.57 0.09 3.11
N GLU A 29 -9.72 1.40 3.21
CA GLU A 29 -8.61 2.34 3.02
C GLU A 29 -7.52 2.13 4.07
N MET A 30 -7.92 1.92 5.34
CA MET A 30 -6.99 1.63 6.43
C MET A 30 -6.20 0.34 6.16
N GLN A 31 -6.88 -0.73 5.71
CA GLN A 31 -6.24 -2.00 5.38
C GLN A 31 -5.22 -1.86 4.24
N LEU A 32 -5.53 -1.10 3.19
CA LEU A 32 -4.60 -0.82 2.10
C LEU A 32 -3.36 -0.07 2.60
N ARG A 33 -3.56 0.92 3.46
CA ARG A 33 -2.46 1.69 4.05
C ARG A 33 -1.58 0.82 4.94
N LEU A 34 -2.17 0.07 5.85
CA LEU A 34 -1.44 -0.81 6.76
C LEU A 34 -0.66 -1.88 6.00
N ALA A 35 -1.25 -2.47 4.96
CA ALA A 35 -0.56 -3.44 4.11
C ALA A 35 0.66 -2.84 3.39
N ALA A 36 0.53 -1.61 2.86
CA ALA A 36 1.65 -0.93 2.20
C ALA A 36 2.74 -0.52 3.21
N GLU A 37 2.38 0.05 4.36
CA GLU A 37 3.34 0.44 5.41
C GLU A 37 4.09 -0.79 5.93
N SER A 38 3.38 -1.86 6.28
CA SER A 38 3.98 -3.14 6.72
C SER A 38 4.87 -3.76 5.64
N GLY A 39 4.47 -3.63 4.37
CA GLY A 39 5.29 -3.95 3.18
C GLY A 39 6.67 -3.32 3.22
N VAL A 40 6.72 -2.00 3.43
CA VAL A 40 7.96 -1.24 3.47
C VAL A 40 8.76 -1.56 4.73
N GLU A 41 8.13 -1.61 5.89
CA GLU A 41 8.81 -1.89 7.17
C GLU A 41 9.52 -3.25 7.14
N THR A 42 8.82 -4.28 6.65
CA THR A 42 9.40 -5.62 6.62
C THR A 42 10.53 -5.74 5.60
N ALA A 43 10.42 -5.00 4.49
CA ALA A 43 11.47 -4.93 3.50
C ALA A 43 12.70 -4.16 3.99
N ALA A 44 12.48 -3.01 4.63
CA ALA A 44 13.54 -2.25 5.28
C ALA A 44 14.24 -3.09 6.35
N ALA A 45 13.49 -3.75 7.24
CA ALA A 45 14.05 -4.60 8.29
C ALA A 45 14.87 -5.79 7.75
N SER A 46 14.56 -6.27 6.54
CA SER A 46 15.36 -7.31 5.87
C SER A 46 16.67 -6.74 5.33
N LEU A 47 16.63 -5.56 4.70
CA LEU A 47 17.82 -4.82 4.23
C LEU A 47 18.73 -4.32 5.35
N GLU A 48 18.18 -4.01 6.53
CA GLU A 48 18.98 -3.64 7.70
C GLU A 48 19.71 -4.83 8.30
N ARG A 49 19.11 -6.03 8.23
CA ARG A 49 19.72 -7.29 8.69
C ARG A 49 20.77 -7.80 7.71
N ASP A 50 20.46 -7.75 6.42
CA ASP A 50 21.33 -8.18 5.34
C ASP A 50 21.18 -7.23 4.14
N ALA A 51 22.27 -6.53 3.78
CA ALA A 51 22.26 -5.58 2.68
C ALA A 51 21.96 -6.24 1.32
N ASP A 52 22.22 -7.56 1.21
CA ASP A 52 22.00 -8.35 0.01
C ASP A 52 20.72 -9.22 0.10
N ALA A 53 19.83 -8.95 1.06
CA ALA A 53 18.60 -9.72 1.31
C ALA A 53 17.72 -9.94 0.06
N TYR A 54 17.79 -9.02 -0.90
CA TYR A 54 17.01 -9.04 -2.14
C TYR A 54 17.87 -9.22 -3.40
N GLY A 55 19.10 -9.70 -3.22
CA GLY A 55 20.10 -9.89 -4.26
C GLY A 55 20.57 -8.57 -4.88
N PRO A 56 21.08 -8.61 -6.13
CA PRO A 56 21.61 -7.42 -6.78
C PRO A 56 20.58 -6.29 -6.88
N LEU A 57 21.03 -5.09 -6.54
CA LEU A 57 20.26 -3.86 -6.64
C LEU A 57 19.89 -3.56 -8.10
N PRO A 58 18.74 -2.91 -8.34
CA PRO A 58 18.39 -2.46 -9.68
C PRO A 58 19.41 -1.44 -10.22
N PRO A 59 19.47 -1.29 -11.56
CA PRO A 59 20.19 -0.18 -12.18
C PRO A 59 19.74 1.18 -11.63
N VAL A 60 20.62 2.19 -11.73
CA VAL A 60 20.30 3.57 -11.36
C VAL A 60 19.06 4.05 -12.13
N GLY A 61 18.12 4.70 -11.42
CA GLY A 61 16.85 5.17 -11.98
C GLY A 61 15.81 4.08 -12.24
N ARG A 62 16.07 2.84 -11.81
CA ARG A 62 15.15 1.71 -11.99
C ARG A 62 14.66 1.17 -10.66
N SER A 63 13.47 0.58 -10.72
CA SER A 63 12.88 -0.21 -9.64
C SER A 63 12.94 -1.70 -9.95
N LYS A 64 13.04 -2.50 -8.90
CA LYS A 64 12.94 -3.96 -8.91
C LYS A 64 11.83 -4.35 -7.96
N ILE A 65 10.86 -5.13 -8.45
CA ILE A 65 9.86 -5.75 -7.58
C ILE A 65 10.58 -6.83 -6.77
N VAL A 66 10.40 -6.76 -5.46
CA VAL A 66 10.85 -7.78 -4.53
C VAL A 66 9.70 -8.76 -4.38
N SER A 67 9.91 -10.01 -4.75
CA SER A 67 8.87 -11.03 -4.63
C SER A 67 8.41 -11.16 -3.19
N THR A 68 7.11 -11.01 -2.98
CA THR A 68 6.43 -11.12 -1.69
C THR A 68 6.58 -12.51 -1.06
N ASP A 69 7.00 -13.52 -1.83
CA ASP A 69 7.24 -14.89 -1.33
C ASP A 69 8.40 -15.00 -0.32
N LEU A 70 9.32 -14.02 -0.32
CA LEU A 70 10.45 -13.96 0.61
C LEU A 70 10.05 -13.43 2.00
N VAL A 71 8.86 -12.83 2.11
CA VAL A 71 8.37 -12.19 3.33
C VAL A 71 6.86 -12.40 3.41
N SER A 72 6.40 -13.35 4.24
CA SER A 72 4.97 -13.53 4.50
C SER A 72 4.42 -12.32 5.26
N ILE A 73 3.90 -11.35 4.51
CA ILE A 73 3.19 -10.20 5.06
C ILE A 73 1.70 -10.54 5.00
N PRO A 74 1.01 -10.69 6.13
CA PRO A 74 -0.41 -10.98 6.12
C PRO A 74 -1.17 -9.81 5.50
N THR A 75 -1.82 -10.05 4.36
CA THR A 75 -2.71 -9.08 3.72
C THR A 75 -4.17 -9.50 3.94
N SER A 76 -5.07 -8.51 4.01
CA SER A 76 -6.50 -8.79 4.01
C SER A 76 -6.94 -9.36 2.65
N GLU A 77 -8.04 -10.11 2.65
CA GLU A 77 -8.57 -10.75 1.44
C GLU A 77 -8.84 -9.72 0.34
N GLY A 78 -8.47 -10.08 -0.89
CA GLY A 78 -8.59 -9.21 -2.05
C GLY A 78 -7.60 -8.03 -2.08
N ILE A 79 -6.56 -8.01 -1.24
CA ILE A 79 -5.47 -7.04 -1.34
C ILE A 79 -4.21 -7.73 -1.87
N LYS A 80 -3.73 -7.26 -3.02
CA LYS A 80 -2.44 -7.67 -3.59
C LYS A 80 -1.35 -6.69 -3.16
N LEU A 81 -0.33 -7.19 -2.47
CA LEU A 81 0.83 -6.40 -2.05
C LEU A 81 2.02 -6.62 -2.99
N CYS A 82 2.59 -5.52 -3.48
CA CYS A 82 3.80 -5.50 -4.29
C CYS A 82 4.86 -4.64 -3.60
N VAL A 83 5.97 -5.24 -3.17
CA VAL A 83 7.11 -4.50 -2.59
C VAL A 83 8.14 -4.23 -3.68
N PHE A 84 8.79 -3.08 -3.65
CA PHE A 84 9.83 -2.73 -4.60
C PHE A 84 10.99 -1.97 -3.96
N ILE A 85 12.16 -2.14 -4.56
CA ILE A 85 13.36 -1.36 -4.26
C ILE A 85 13.66 -0.51 -5.49
N GLU A 86 13.92 0.76 -5.29
CA GLU A 86 14.27 1.71 -6.34
C GLU A 86 15.62 2.33 -6.02
N ARG A 87 16.50 2.37 -7.03
CA ARG A 87 17.77 3.07 -6.92
C ARG A 87 17.60 4.47 -7.49
N PRO A 88 17.73 5.53 -6.68
CA PRO A 88 17.51 6.91 -7.15
C PRO A 88 18.57 7.31 -8.17
N GLU A 89 18.29 8.37 -8.92
CA GLU A 89 19.21 8.93 -9.91
C GLU A 89 20.25 9.88 -9.31
N GLY A 90 21.32 10.11 -10.06
CA GLY A 90 22.36 11.09 -9.75
C GLY A 90 23.12 10.81 -8.46
N ALA A 91 23.55 11.87 -7.76
CA ALA A 91 24.38 11.78 -6.56
C ALA A 91 23.72 11.06 -5.37
N TRP A 92 22.41 10.77 -5.45
CA TRP A 92 21.69 10.00 -4.44
C TRP A 92 21.83 8.49 -4.62
N ALA A 93 22.21 8.03 -5.83
CA ALA A 93 22.36 6.60 -6.17
C ALA A 93 23.44 5.88 -5.34
N GLU A 94 24.40 6.63 -4.80
CA GLU A 94 25.45 6.13 -3.91
C GLU A 94 25.11 6.30 -2.43
N LYS A 95 24.18 7.21 -2.11
CA LYS A 95 23.80 7.56 -0.73
C LYS A 95 22.77 6.61 -0.13
N GLY A 96 22.10 5.80 -0.95
CA GLY A 96 21.04 4.92 -0.45
C GLY A 96 20.12 4.40 -1.54
N LEU A 97 18.96 3.95 -1.10
CA LEU A 97 17.90 3.40 -1.94
C LEU A 97 16.52 3.79 -1.38
N THR A 98 15.54 3.73 -2.25
CA THR A 98 14.12 3.86 -1.88
C THR A 98 13.53 2.47 -1.72
N VAL A 99 12.84 2.23 -0.63
CA VAL A 99 11.99 1.06 -0.45
C VAL A 99 10.55 1.53 -0.55
N GLY A 100 9.73 0.83 -1.32
CA GLY A 100 8.32 1.14 -1.44
C GLY A 100 7.47 -0.11 -1.49
N ALA A 101 6.18 0.08 -1.21
CA ALA A 101 5.19 -0.97 -1.39
C ALA A 101 3.90 -0.38 -1.93
N ALA A 102 3.23 -1.16 -2.78
CA ALA A 102 1.93 -0.87 -3.33
C ALA A 102 0.95 -1.95 -2.89
N ALA A 103 -0.06 -1.56 -2.12
CA ALA A 103 -1.20 -2.40 -1.79
C ALA A 103 -2.34 -2.07 -2.78
N ILE A 104 -2.77 -3.05 -3.55
CA ILE A 104 -3.76 -2.90 -4.62
C ILE A 104 -5.03 -3.65 -4.22
N ASP A 105 -6.16 -2.96 -4.26
CA ASP A 105 -7.47 -3.55 -4.06
C ASP A 105 -7.89 -4.31 -5.33
N LYS A 106 -8.05 -5.62 -5.18
CA LYS A 106 -8.51 -6.56 -6.20
C LYS A 106 -9.92 -7.06 -5.93
N SER A 107 -10.66 -6.44 -5.00
CA SER A 107 -12.07 -6.77 -4.80
C SER A 107 -12.89 -6.49 -6.07
N GLU A 108 -13.81 -7.38 -6.39
CA GLU A 108 -14.68 -7.29 -7.57
C GLU A 108 -15.60 -6.05 -7.55
N THR A 109 -15.83 -5.50 -6.35
CA THR A 109 -16.55 -4.24 -6.11
C THR A 109 -15.75 -2.99 -6.47
N GLY A 110 -14.68 -3.12 -7.25
CA GLY A 110 -13.72 -2.08 -7.63
C GLY A 110 -14.30 -0.72 -8.02
N ILE A 111 -13.44 0.29 -8.00
CA ILE A 111 -13.79 1.69 -8.26
C ILE A 111 -14.62 1.82 -9.55
N ARG A 112 -15.88 2.26 -9.41
CA ARG A 112 -16.73 2.66 -10.53
C ARG A 112 -16.51 4.14 -10.83
N ILE A 113 -15.47 4.44 -11.61
CA ILE A 113 -15.38 5.74 -12.28
C ILE A 113 -16.15 5.63 -13.61
N PRO A 114 -17.09 6.54 -13.89
CA PRO A 114 -17.93 6.49 -15.09
C PRO A 114 -17.23 7.08 -16.32
N ASP A 115 -16.00 6.65 -16.60
CA ASP A 115 -15.24 7.00 -17.82
C ASP A 115 -15.11 5.84 -18.81
N GLY A 116 -15.64 4.66 -18.45
CA GLY A 116 -15.58 3.45 -19.27
C GLY A 116 -14.27 2.67 -19.13
N GLU A 117 -13.34 3.14 -18.31
CA GLU A 117 -12.07 2.46 -18.04
C GLU A 117 -12.13 1.62 -16.76
N LYS A 118 -11.22 0.64 -16.66
CA LYS A 118 -11.09 -0.20 -15.46
C LYS A 118 -10.03 0.42 -14.54
N TRP A 119 -10.50 1.02 -13.46
CA TRP A 119 -9.65 1.59 -12.43
C TRP A 119 -9.44 0.64 -11.25
N GLU A 120 -8.22 0.59 -10.75
CA GLU A 120 -7.87 -0.13 -9.54
C GLU A 120 -7.51 0.85 -8.42
N ARG A 121 -8.00 0.59 -7.20
CA ARG A 121 -7.59 1.35 -6.02
C ARG A 121 -6.24 0.83 -5.57
N ALA A 122 -5.27 1.72 -5.38
CA ALA A 122 -3.99 1.34 -4.80
C ALA A 122 -3.53 2.37 -3.77
N LYS A 123 -2.86 1.91 -2.73
CA LYS A 123 -2.09 2.74 -1.80
C LYS A 123 -0.62 2.43 -1.99
N ILE A 124 0.17 3.47 -2.27
CA ILE A 124 1.62 3.37 -2.42
C ILE A 124 2.27 4.11 -1.25
N VAL A 125 3.22 3.46 -0.61
CA VAL A 125 4.03 4.04 0.47
C VAL A 125 5.50 3.88 0.10
N ARG A 126 6.31 4.90 0.38
CA ARG A 126 7.74 4.92 0.11
C ARG A 126 8.52 5.40 1.32
N GLY A 127 9.79 5.02 1.37
CA GLY A 127 10.74 5.62 2.28
C GLY A 127 12.18 5.41 1.87
N TRP A 128 13.05 6.16 2.54
CA TRP A 128 14.46 6.24 2.24
C TRP A 128 15.28 5.38 3.20
N MET A 129 16.14 4.56 2.63
CA MET A 129 17.22 3.89 3.35
C MET A 129 18.57 4.47 2.95
N GLU A 130 19.31 4.95 3.92
CA GLU A 130 20.66 5.47 3.72
C GLU A 130 21.70 4.34 3.72
N LYS A 131 22.63 4.38 2.78
CA LYS A 131 23.78 3.48 2.76
C LYS A 131 24.83 3.96 3.75
N LYS A 132 25.21 3.10 4.71
CA LYS A 132 26.28 3.34 5.68
C LYS A 132 27.28 2.20 5.61
N GLY A 133 28.40 2.42 4.91
CA GLY A 133 29.38 1.37 4.66
C GLY A 133 28.74 0.21 3.88
N ASN A 134 28.71 -0.98 4.48
CA ASN A 134 28.14 -2.19 3.89
C ASN A 134 26.71 -2.52 4.35
N ARG A 135 25.98 -1.56 4.93
CA ARG A 135 24.61 -1.75 5.42
C ARG A 135 23.69 -0.61 5.00
N TYR A 136 22.39 -0.89 5.01
CA TYR A 136 21.34 0.10 4.87
C TYR A 136 20.72 0.43 6.22
N VAL A 137 20.30 1.67 6.41
CA VAL A 137 19.65 2.14 7.63
C VAL A 137 18.44 2.98 7.26
N TRP A 138 17.29 2.66 7.84
CA TRP A 138 16.07 3.42 7.66
C TRP A 138 16.24 4.87 8.11
N ARG A 139 15.66 5.81 7.35
CA ARG A 139 15.72 7.24 7.68
C ARG A 139 14.36 7.89 7.81
N ARG A 140 13.52 7.79 6.78
CA ARG A 140 12.25 8.52 6.73
C ARG A 140 11.28 7.95 5.71
N TRP A 141 10.01 8.18 5.97
CA TRP A 141 8.90 8.09 5.02
C TRP A 141 8.81 9.32 4.12
N TYR A 142 8.18 9.20 2.96
CA TYR A 142 7.69 10.33 2.15
C TYR A 142 6.66 9.88 1.11
#